data_AF-A0A8T1RUX7-F1
#
_entry.id   AF-A0A8T1RUX7-F1
#
_cell.length_a   1.000
_cell.length_b   1.000
_cell.length_c   1.000
_cell.angle_alpha   90.00
_cell.angle_beta   90.00
_cell.angle_gamma   90.00
#
_symmetry.space_group_name_H-M   'P 1'
#
loop_
_entity.id
_entity.type
_entity.pdbx_description
1 polymer ?
#
loop_
_entity_poly.entity_id
_entity_poly.type
_entity_poly.pdbx_seq_one_letter_code
_entity_poly.pdbx_strand_id
1 'polypeptide(L)'
;MGITKPAIRCLARRGGVKRISGLIYEETHGVLNIFLENVIRDAVTYIEHARRKTVTAVDVVYTLKRQGMTLYGFGGSSLAVKNGKIYSILSGKLQSLTELLRLPSRPSGDYYLLSHPGV
;
A
#
# COMPACT_ATOMS: atom_id res chain seq x y z
N MET A 1 -17.91 -16.22 -5.95
CA MET A 1 -18.00 -14.75 -5.83
C MET A 1 -16.63 -14.25 -5.38
N GLY A 2 -16.14 -13.17 -5.97
CA GLY A 2 -14.80 -12.62 -5.70
C GLY A 2 -13.68 -13.40 -6.38
N ILE A 3 -13.15 -12.87 -7.49
CA ILE A 3 -12.23 -13.51 -8.45
C ILE A 3 -12.86 -14.69 -9.23
N THR A 4 -12.80 -14.61 -10.55
CA THR A 4 -13.44 -15.58 -11.46
C THR A 4 -12.39 -16.54 -12.05
N LYS A 5 -12.81 -17.76 -12.42
CA LYS A 5 -11.96 -18.72 -13.16
C LYS A 5 -11.21 -18.09 -14.35
N PRO A 6 -11.82 -17.22 -15.20
CA PRO A 6 -11.07 -16.51 -16.24
C PRO A 6 -10.03 -15.54 -15.69
N ALA A 7 -10.29 -14.82 -14.58
CA ALA A 7 -9.29 -13.95 -13.96
C ALA A 7 -8.06 -14.74 -13.46
N ILE A 8 -8.27 -15.88 -12.80
CA ILE A 8 -7.19 -16.79 -12.37
C ILE A 8 -6.40 -17.28 -13.58
N ARG A 9 -7.10 -17.67 -14.65
CA ARG A 9 -6.46 -18.09 -15.90
C ARG A 9 -5.61 -16.96 -16.48
N CYS A 10 -6.10 -15.73 -16.52
CA CYS A 10 -5.35 -14.57 -16.99
C CYS A 10 -4.08 -14.33 -16.17
N LEU A 11 -4.15 -14.41 -14.84
CA LEU A 11 -2.99 -14.28 -13.96
C LEU A 11 -1.95 -15.38 -14.23
N ALA A 12 -2.40 -16.63 -14.26
CA ALA A 12 -1.54 -17.77 -14.56
C ALA A 12 -0.89 -17.66 -15.95
N ARG A 13 -1.61 -17.16 -16.96
CA ARG A 13 -1.03 -16.89 -18.28
C ARG A 13 0.05 -15.83 -18.23
N ARG A 14 -0.16 -14.72 -17.52
CA ARG A 14 0.87 -13.69 -17.32
C ARG A 14 2.10 -14.24 -16.58
N GLY A 15 1.90 -15.21 -15.68
CA GLY A 15 2.98 -15.96 -15.02
C GLY A 15 3.62 -17.06 -15.86
N GLY A 16 3.31 -17.19 -17.17
CA GLY A 16 3.92 -18.20 -18.04
C GLY A 16 3.35 -19.63 -17.90
N VAL A 17 2.25 -19.81 -17.17
CA VAL A 17 1.65 -21.12 -16.93
C VAL A 17 0.88 -21.59 -18.18
N LYS A 18 1.37 -22.68 -18.81
CA LYS A 18 0.80 -23.24 -20.05
C LYS A 18 -0.41 -24.16 -19.84
N ARG A 19 -0.49 -24.90 -18.74
CA ARG A 19 -1.62 -25.78 -18.38
C ARG A 19 -1.93 -25.61 -16.90
N ILE A 20 -3.22 -25.58 -16.55
CA ILE A 20 -3.69 -25.33 -15.18
C ILE A 20 -4.59 -26.49 -14.79
N SER A 21 -4.36 -27.07 -13.62
CA SER A 21 -5.21 -28.12 -13.04
C SER A 21 -6.50 -27.54 -12.45
N GLY A 22 -7.57 -28.34 -12.39
CA GLY A 22 -8.86 -27.92 -11.83
C GLY A 22 -8.80 -27.54 -10.35
N LEU A 23 -7.93 -28.17 -9.56
CA LEU A 23 -7.79 -27.90 -8.12
C LEU A 23 -7.24 -26.50 -7.84
N ILE A 24 -6.47 -25.93 -8.77
CA ILE A 24 -5.86 -24.60 -8.61
C ILE A 24 -6.92 -23.50 -8.47
N TYR A 25 -8.12 -23.68 -9.04
CA TYR A 25 -9.16 -22.66 -8.93
C TYR A 25 -9.60 -22.43 -7.48
N GLU A 26 -9.81 -23.50 -6.72
CA GLU A 26 -10.23 -23.37 -5.32
C GLU A 26 -9.05 -23.10 -4.38
N GLU A 27 -7.87 -23.68 -4.65
CA GLU A 27 -6.66 -23.39 -3.87
C GLU A 27 -6.32 -21.89 -3.93
N THR A 28 -6.43 -21.28 -5.13
CA THR A 28 -6.18 -19.85 -5.31
C THR A 28 -7.17 -18.99 -4.52
N HIS A 29 -8.44 -19.41 -4.43
CA HIS A 29 -9.43 -18.72 -3.59
C HIS A 29 -9.08 -18.83 -2.10
N GLY A 30 -8.63 -20.00 -1.64
CA GLY A 30 -8.16 -20.21 -0.26
C GLY A 30 -7.01 -19.28 0.10
N VAL A 31 -5.98 -19.23 -0.74
CA VAL A 31 -4.82 -18.33 -0.56
C VAL A 31 -5.25 -16.87 -0.51
N LEU A 32 -6.13 -16.44 -1.42
CA LEU A 32 -6.61 -15.06 -1.47
C LEU A 32 -7.41 -14.69 -0.21
N ASN A 33 -8.26 -15.59 0.27
CA ASN A 33 -9.04 -15.36 1.49
C ASN A 33 -8.13 -15.18 2.69
N ILE A 34 -7.15 -16.08 2.88
CA ILE A 34 -6.18 -15.99 3.98
C ILE A 34 -5.40 -14.68 3.90
N PHE A 35 -4.96 -14.30 2.70
CA PHE A 35 -4.24 -13.05 2.48
C PHE A 35 -5.08 -11.83 2.92
N LEU A 36 -6.31 -11.71 2.42
CA LEU A 36 -7.19 -10.59 2.76
C LEU A 36 -7.53 -10.57 4.25
N GLU A 37 -7.76 -11.74 4.86
CA GLU A 37 -8.04 -11.84 6.28
C GLU A 37 -6.87 -11.33 7.12
N ASN A 38 -5.63 -11.68 6.76
CA ASN A 38 -4.44 -11.20 7.45
C ASN A 38 -4.27 -9.67 7.32
N VAL A 39 -4.46 -9.12 6.12
CA VAL A 39 -4.34 -7.67 5.88
C VAL A 39 -5.41 -6.90 6.65
N ILE A 40 -6.66 -7.39 6.66
CA ILE A 40 -7.77 -6.73 7.35
C ILE A 40 -7.59 -6.80 8.86
N ARG A 41 -7.20 -7.95 9.42
CA ARG A 41 -6.92 -8.07 10.87
C ARG A 41 -5.89 -7.05 11.32
N ASP A 42 -4.76 -6.95 10.61
CA ASP A 42 -3.73 -5.97 10.93
C ASP A 42 -4.27 -4.53 10.80
N ALA A 43 -5.03 -4.23 9.74
CA ALA A 43 -5.59 -2.90 9.51
C ALA A 43 -6.56 -2.49 10.63
N VAL A 44 -7.40 -3.41 11.07
CA VAL A 44 -8.34 -3.20 12.17
C VAL A 44 -7.58 -2.95 13.47
N THR A 45 -6.56 -3.73 13.79
CA THR A 45 -5.73 -3.52 14.98
C THR A 45 -5.12 -2.11 15.02
N TYR A 46 -4.66 -1.59 13.87
CA TYR A 46 -4.12 -0.23 13.81
C TYR A 46 -5.17 0.86 14.07
N ILE A 47 -6.38 0.72 13.52
CA ILE A 47 -7.43 1.72 13.74
C ILE A 47 -8.04 1.65 15.14
N GLU A 48 -8.12 0.45 15.72
CA GLU A 48 -8.53 0.24 17.11
C GLU A 48 -7.58 0.94 18.07
N HIS A 49 -6.27 0.77 17.86
CA HIS A 49 -5.24 1.51 18.62
C HIS A 49 -5.38 3.03 18.46
N ALA A 50 -5.69 3.49 17.24
CA ALA A 50 -5.91 4.91 16.95
C ALA A 50 -7.28 5.45 17.37
N ARG A 51 -8.15 4.63 18.00
CA ARG A 51 -9.52 4.96 18.41
C ARG A 51 -10.39 5.51 17.26
N ARG A 52 -10.15 5.04 16.02
CA ARG A 52 -10.92 5.39 14.82
C ARG A 52 -11.86 4.25 14.46
N LYS A 53 -13.04 4.58 13.93
CA LYS A 53 -14.07 3.61 13.53
C LYS A 53 -14.01 3.23 12.04
N THR A 54 -13.19 3.93 11.25
CA THR A 54 -13.14 3.78 9.80
C THR A 54 -11.73 3.46 9.36
N VAL A 55 -11.57 2.34 8.66
CA VAL A 55 -10.32 1.98 7.98
C VAL A 55 -10.16 2.90 6.76
N THR A 56 -9.06 3.63 6.71
CA THR A 56 -8.69 4.43 5.55
C THR A 56 -7.71 3.65 4.68
N ALA A 57 -7.59 4.02 3.41
CA ALA A 57 -6.65 3.36 2.51
C ALA A 57 -5.18 3.53 2.96
N VAL A 58 -4.87 4.58 3.73
CA VAL A 58 -3.56 4.78 4.37
C VAL A 58 -3.26 3.70 5.41
N ASP A 59 -4.25 3.30 6.19
CA ASP A 59 -4.08 2.23 7.19
C ASP A 59 -3.70 0.91 6.51
N VAL A 60 -4.37 0.59 5.39
CA VAL A 60 -4.08 -0.61 4.58
C VAL A 60 -2.67 -0.55 3.98
N VAL A 61 -2.20 0.62 3.54
CA VAL A 61 -0.84 0.71 3.00
C VAL A 61 0.21 0.61 4.10
N TYR A 62 -0.07 1.12 5.30
CA TYR A 62 0.82 0.90 6.43
C TYR A 62 0.87 -0.56 6.86
N THR A 63 -0.25 -1.29 6.83
CA THR A 63 -0.27 -2.71 7.20
C THR A 63 0.53 -3.55 6.20
N LEU A 64 0.31 -3.32 4.91
CA LEU A 64 1.06 -3.97 3.84
C LEU A 64 2.56 -3.68 3.96
N LYS A 65 2.95 -2.42 4.21
CA LYS A 65 4.36 -2.05 4.39
C LYS A 65 5.00 -2.79 5.56
N ARG A 66 4.30 -2.95 6.69
CA ARG A 66 4.78 -3.73 7.84
C ARG A 66 4.97 -5.21 7.50
N GLN A 67 4.11 -5.78 6.65
CA GLN A 67 4.22 -7.16 6.17
C GLN A 67 5.28 -7.34 5.07
N GLY A 68 6.06 -6.30 4.74
CA GLY A 68 7.05 -6.33 3.66
C GLY A 68 6.47 -6.20 2.26
N MET A 69 5.18 -5.86 2.14
CA MET A 69 4.48 -5.67 0.88
C MET A 69 4.30 -4.18 0.59
N THR A 70 5.09 -3.64 -0.33
CA THR A 70 4.97 -2.21 -0.69
C THR A 70 4.00 -2.04 -1.85
N LEU A 71 2.91 -1.30 -1.62
CA LEU A 71 1.96 -0.93 -2.68
C LEU A 71 2.44 0.35 -3.38
N TYR A 72 3.02 0.21 -4.57
CA TYR A 72 3.47 1.34 -5.39
C TYR A 72 2.29 2.17 -5.92
N GLY A 73 2.51 3.47 -6.09
CA GLY A 73 1.48 4.40 -6.56
C GLY A 73 0.49 4.84 -5.48
N PHE A 74 0.74 4.47 -4.22
CA PHE A 74 -0.07 4.86 -3.07
C PHE A 74 0.78 5.64 -2.06
N GLY A 75 0.31 6.80 -1.59
CA GLY A 75 1.05 7.70 -0.69
C GLY A 75 1.41 9.07 -1.27
N GLY A 76 0.98 9.38 -2.51
CA GLY A 76 1.16 10.69 -3.14
C GLY A 76 0.22 11.75 -2.58
N SER A 77 0.53 12.29 -1.40
CA SER A 77 0.05 13.63 -1.05
C SER A 77 0.89 14.67 -1.80
N SER A 78 0.28 15.24 -2.84
CA SER A 78 0.59 16.52 -3.49
C SER A 78 1.71 16.61 -4.53
N LEU A 79 1.35 16.31 -5.79
CA LEU A 79 1.94 16.94 -6.99
C LEU A 79 0.80 17.41 -7.90
N ALA A 80 0.25 18.59 -7.63
CA ALA A 80 -0.68 19.23 -8.55
C ALA A 80 0.13 19.82 -9.72
N VAL A 81 0.20 19.10 -10.84
CA VAL A 81 0.73 19.63 -12.10
C VAL A 81 -0.32 20.56 -12.71
N LYS A 82 -0.04 21.86 -12.76
CA LYS A 82 -0.74 22.81 -13.64
C LYS A 82 0.27 23.47 -14.57
N ASN A 83 -0.02 23.43 -15.87
CA ASN A 83 0.77 24.07 -16.94
C ASN A 83 2.28 23.74 -16.91
N GLY A 84 2.63 22.45 -16.81
CA GLY A 84 4.00 21.97 -17.05
C GLY A 84 5.05 22.35 -16.00
N LYS A 85 4.66 22.88 -14.83
CA LYS A 85 5.58 23.14 -13.71
C LYS A 85 5.31 22.18 -12.55
N ILE A 86 6.38 21.61 -12.00
CA ILE A 86 6.37 20.78 -10.81
C ILE A 86 6.41 21.73 -9.60
N TYR A 87 5.33 21.81 -8.83
CA TYR A 87 5.33 22.54 -7.57
C TYR A 87 5.58 21.55 -6.44
N SER A 88 6.78 21.56 -5.86
CA SER A 88 6.98 21.01 -4.51
C SER A 88 6.17 21.91 -3.58
N ILE A 89 5.01 21.43 -3.13
CA ILE A 89 4.23 22.09 -2.08
C ILE A 89 5.01 21.88 -0.79
N LEU A 90 6.02 22.71 -0.57
CA LEU A 90 6.84 22.62 0.62
C LEU A 90 7.30 23.98 1.14
N SER A 91 7.80 23.89 2.35
CA SER A 91 9.02 24.58 2.77
C SER A 91 9.06 26.11 2.79
N GLY A 92 7.95 26.83 2.64
CA GLY A 92 7.92 28.25 3.00
C GLY A 92 7.28 28.48 4.37
N LYS A 93 5.99 28.15 4.48
CA LYS A 93 5.12 28.65 5.56
C LYS A 93 4.92 27.69 6.74
N LEU A 94 5.35 26.43 6.59
CA LEU A 94 5.10 25.35 7.56
C LEU A 94 6.28 25.10 8.53
N GLN A 95 7.48 25.61 8.23
CA GLN A 95 8.61 25.54 9.17
C GLN A 95 8.38 26.44 10.40
N SER A 96 7.78 27.62 10.23
CA SER A 96 7.50 28.55 11.35
C SER A 96 6.43 28.07 12.33
N LEU A 97 5.47 27.24 11.89
CA LEU A 97 4.40 26.71 12.76
C LEU A 97 4.80 25.42 13.49
N THR A 98 5.72 24.64 12.91
CA THR A 98 6.24 23.43 13.57
C THR A 98 7.26 23.76 14.66
N GLU A 99 8.01 24.86 14.51
CA GLU A 99 8.91 25.38 15.54
C GLU A 99 8.15 25.93 16.77
N LEU A 100 6.93 26.44 16.58
CA LEU A 100 6.08 27.03 17.62
C LEU A 100 5.33 26.00 18.50
N LEU A 101 5.14 24.76 18.02
CA LEU A 101 4.29 23.75 18.69
C LEU A 101 5.03 22.52 19.22
N ARG A 102 6.35 22.38 18.98
CA ARG A 102 7.23 21.32 19.53
C ARG A 102 6.60 19.91 19.52
N LEU A 103 5.80 19.58 18.52
CA LEU A 103 5.26 18.23 18.32
C LEU A 103 6.34 17.35 17.68
N PRO A 104 6.49 16.08 18.11
CA PRO A 104 7.47 15.19 17.51
C PRO A 104 7.13 15.01 16.03
N SER A 105 8.09 15.36 15.18
CA SER A 105 8.01 15.32 13.72
C SER A 105 7.49 13.97 13.26
N ARG A 106 6.32 13.96 12.59
CA ARG A 106 5.91 12.79 11.80
C ARG A 106 7.00 12.58 10.74
N PRO A 107 7.66 11.41 10.67
CA PRO A 107 8.69 11.17 9.67
C PRO A 107 8.03 11.25 8.29
N SER A 108 8.36 12.31 7.58
CA SER A 108 7.94 12.61 6.22
C SER A 108 8.92 11.90 5.29
N GLY A 109 8.34 11.10 4.39
CA GLY A 109 8.93 10.45 3.21
C GLY A 109 10.44 10.37 3.09
N ASP A 110 10.99 9.18 3.35
CA ASP A 110 12.26 8.70 2.79
C ASP A 110 12.22 7.17 2.67
N TYR A 111 11.55 6.63 1.65
CA TYR A 111 11.74 5.23 1.22
C TYR A 111 11.60 5.09 -0.30
N TYR A 112 12.17 6.03 -1.04
CA TYR A 112 12.67 5.77 -2.40
C TYR A 112 14.17 5.80 -2.26
N LEU A 113 14.80 4.63 -2.13
CA LEU A 113 16.25 4.33 -2.14
C LEU A 113 16.46 3.20 -1.13
N LEU A 114 16.25 1.95 -1.55
CA LEU A 114 16.90 0.74 -1.01
C LEU A 114 16.38 -0.47 -1.81
N SER A 115 16.81 -0.54 -3.07
CA SER A 115 16.85 -1.77 -3.87
C SER A 115 17.87 -1.59 -4.99
N HIS A 116 19.14 -1.78 -4.66
CA HIS A 116 20.08 -2.45 -5.56
C HIS A 116 20.95 -3.38 -4.71
N PRO A 117 20.93 -4.71 -4.94
CA PRO A 117 21.99 -5.59 -4.45
C PRO A 117 23.30 -5.25 -5.17
N GLY A 118 24.42 -5.16 -4.43
CA GLY A 118 25.78 -5.06 -4.98
C GLY A 118 26.13 -6.27 -5.87
N VAL A 119 27.15 -6.30 -6.75
CA VAL A 119 28.41 -5.52 -6.88
C VAL A 119 28.96 -4.85 -5.64
#